data_AF-A0AAU3LDG5-F1
#
_entry.id   AF-A0AAU3LDG5-F1
#
_cell.length_a   1.000
_cell.length_b   1.000
_cell.length_c   1.000
_cell.angle_alpha   90.00
_cell.angle_beta   90.00
_cell.angle_gamma   90.00
#
_symmetry.space_group_name_H-M   'P 1'
#
loop_
_entity.id
_entity.type
_entity.pdbx_description
1 polymer ?
#
loop_
_entity_poly.entity_id
_entity_poly.type
_entity_poly.pdbx_seq_one_letter_code
_entity_poly.pdbx_strand_id
1 'polypeptide(L)'
;MSRPEPVSSREPVQRPEARGIVALSFPYQVAAAIALGMIGVLTAVHLAMVFLHVAPSNTVSKQYGKAVDDWIYPEFEQNWKLFAPNPLQQNIAVQARAEIRTKDGGVSTTGWTDLSAEDGAALHGNILPSHVDQNELRRAWDFYTNAHPNDNQAGGLRADLSERYIRRIVVMRLGDGPKKAGSTVERIQVRSATASLKAPPWSHEKIDTGTSYRVLPWWTVVPADRTEADR
;
A
#
# COMPACT_ATOMS: atom_id res chain seq x y z
N MET A 1 6.75 89.05 36.82
CA MET A 1 7.94 88.30 36.35
C MET A 1 7.54 86.84 36.30
N SER A 2 7.25 86.35 35.09
CA SER A 2 6.55 85.08 34.84
C SER A 2 7.46 83.86 35.01
N ARG A 3 6.93 82.80 35.61
CA ARG A 3 7.56 81.48 35.80
C ARG A 3 7.65 80.75 34.44
N PRO A 4 8.77 80.14 34.06
CA PRO A 4 8.83 79.34 32.83
C PRO A 4 8.16 77.99 33.06
N GLU A 5 7.33 77.56 32.11
CA GLU A 5 6.73 76.22 32.09
C GLU A 5 7.78 75.14 31.73
N PRO A 6 7.63 73.91 32.25
CA PRO A 6 8.54 72.82 31.95
C PRO A 6 8.30 72.29 30.53
N VAL A 7 9.38 72.12 29.78
CA VAL A 7 9.34 71.50 28.45
C VAL A 7 8.99 70.02 28.60
N SER A 8 7.82 69.64 28.07
CA SER A 8 7.36 68.26 27.98
C SER A 8 8.36 67.43 27.15
N SER A 9 8.98 66.46 27.80
CA SER A 9 9.89 65.50 27.17
C SER A 9 9.05 64.55 26.32
N ARG A 10 9.21 64.60 24.99
CA ARG A 10 8.57 63.64 24.08
C ARG A 10 9.15 62.25 24.35
N GLU A 11 8.31 61.35 24.86
CA GLU A 11 8.65 59.92 24.91
C GLU A 11 8.97 59.39 23.50
N PRO A 12 9.98 58.52 23.36
CA PRO A 12 10.27 57.88 22.09
C PRO A 12 9.10 56.96 21.72
N VAL A 13 8.45 57.24 20.59
CA VAL A 13 7.44 56.36 19.99
C VAL A 13 8.11 55.01 19.72
N GLN A 14 7.78 53.99 20.52
CA GLN A 14 8.18 52.62 20.25
C GLN A 14 7.58 52.21 18.91
N ARG A 15 8.41 52.12 17.88
CA ARG A 15 8.00 51.57 16.58
C ARG A 15 7.58 50.12 16.81
N PRO A 16 6.42 49.67 16.30
CA PRO A 16 6.00 48.29 16.46
C PRO A 16 7.12 47.38 15.91
N GLU A 17 7.60 46.48 16.76
CA GLU A 17 8.60 45.49 16.38
C GLU A 17 8.05 44.69 15.20
N ALA A 18 8.75 44.71 14.06
CA ALA A 18 8.38 43.89 12.93
C ALA A 18 8.42 42.41 13.36
N ARG A 19 7.30 41.69 13.19
CA ARG A 19 7.16 40.27 13.52
C ARG A 19 6.95 39.43 12.26
N GLY A 20 7.43 38.19 12.28
CA GLY A 20 7.28 37.25 11.17
C GLY A 20 8.14 37.62 9.96
N ILE A 21 7.65 37.34 8.74
CA ILE A 21 8.40 37.58 7.49
C ILE A 21 8.84 39.05 7.38
N VAL A 22 8.05 39.99 7.89
CA VAL A 22 8.34 41.45 7.85
C VAL A 22 9.59 41.84 8.65
N ALA A 23 10.06 40.98 9.57
CA ALA A 23 11.29 41.19 10.32
C ALA A 23 12.57 40.81 9.55
N LEU A 24 12.44 40.06 8.45
CA LEU A 24 13.56 39.62 7.62
C LEU A 24 14.06 40.74 6.71
N SER A 25 15.30 40.66 6.22
CA SER A 25 15.75 41.60 5.19
C SER A 25 15.03 41.34 3.86
N PHE A 26 14.90 42.37 3.02
CA PHE A 26 14.14 42.31 1.76
C PHE A 26 14.36 41.04 0.90
N PRO A 27 15.60 40.57 0.64
CA PRO A 27 15.79 39.33 -0.13
C PRO A 27 15.20 38.09 0.56
N TYR A 28 15.29 38.00 1.89
CA TYR A 28 14.68 36.90 2.65
C TYR A 28 13.15 37.03 2.75
N GLN A 29 12.60 38.26 2.73
CA GLN A 29 11.15 38.45 2.64
C GLN A 29 10.60 37.92 1.32
N VAL A 30 11.27 38.25 0.21
CA VAL A 30 10.90 37.75 -1.13
C VAL A 30 11.00 36.23 -1.18
N ALA A 31 12.10 35.66 -0.68
CA ALA A 31 12.27 34.21 -0.63
C ALA A 31 11.18 33.53 0.22
N ALA A 32 10.86 34.08 1.40
CA ALA A 32 9.81 33.54 2.27
C ALA A 32 8.41 33.65 1.63
N ALA A 33 8.12 34.75 0.94
CA ALA A 33 6.86 34.93 0.22
C ALA A 33 6.72 33.91 -0.92
N ILE A 34 7.78 33.67 -1.70
CA ILE A 34 7.81 32.65 -2.76
C ILE A 34 7.60 31.25 -2.17
N ALA A 35 8.32 30.91 -1.09
CA ALA A 35 8.19 29.62 -0.43
C ALA A 35 6.76 29.39 0.08
N LEU A 36 6.16 30.39 0.75
CA LEU A 36 4.79 30.31 1.23
C LEU A 36 3.79 30.17 0.08
N GLY A 37 4.00 30.91 -1.03
CA GLY A 37 3.20 30.77 -2.24
C GLY A 37 3.25 29.37 -2.84
N MET A 38 4.44 28.78 -2.95
CA MET A 38 4.60 27.40 -3.42
C MET A 38 3.89 26.39 -2.51
N ILE A 39 4.03 26.52 -1.18
CA ILE A 39 3.33 25.67 -0.22
C ILE A 39 1.81 25.79 -0.38
N GLY A 40 1.31 27.02 -0.54
CA GLY A 40 -0.12 27.27 -0.78
C GLY A 40 -0.64 26.57 -2.04
N VAL A 41 0.10 26.69 -3.15
CA VAL A 41 -0.25 26.02 -4.42
C VAL A 41 -0.23 24.51 -4.26
N LEU A 42 0.83 23.94 -3.68
CA LEU A 42 0.94 22.49 -3.45
C LEU A 42 -0.20 21.97 -2.58
N THR A 43 -0.59 22.71 -1.54
CA THR A 43 -1.70 22.35 -0.66
C THR A 43 -3.02 22.36 -1.43
N ALA A 44 -3.28 23.40 -2.24
CA ALA A 44 -4.49 23.49 -3.05
C ALA A 44 -4.57 22.35 -4.08
N VAL A 45 -3.46 22.03 -4.75
CA VAL A 45 -3.39 20.87 -5.67
C VAL A 45 -3.68 19.58 -4.92
N HIS A 46 -3.04 19.34 -3.77
CA HIS A 46 -3.25 18.12 -3.00
C HIS A 46 -4.72 17.96 -2.58
N LEU A 47 -5.35 19.02 -2.05
CA LEU A 47 -6.76 19.01 -1.67
C LEU A 47 -7.69 18.73 -2.86
N ALA A 48 -7.39 19.31 -4.03
CA ALA A 48 -8.16 19.03 -5.26
C ALA A 48 -8.02 17.57 -5.69
N MET A 49 -6.82 16.98 -5.61
CA MET A 49 -6.59 15.58 -5.94
C MET A 49 -7.33 14.64 -4.97
N VAL A 50 -7.29 14.92 -3.66
CA VAL A 50 -8.03 14.15 -2.64
C VAL A 50 -9.53 14.26 -2.90
N PHE A 51 -10.04 15.45 -3.20
CA PHE A 51 -11.44 15.65 -3.56
C PHE A 51 -11.82 14.82 -4.79
N LEU A 52 -11.05 14.86 -5.87
CA LEU A 52 -11.32 14.10 -7.10
C LEU A 52 -11.28 12.59 -6.88
N HIS A 53 -10.43 12.13 -5.95
CA HIS A 53 -10.30 10.72 -5.60
C HIS A 53 -11.49 10.20 -4.79
N VAL A 54 -12.01 10.99 -3.85
CA VAL A 54 -13.12 10.57 -2.97
C VAL A 54 -14.50 10.91 -3.55
N ALA A 55 -14.58 11.90 -4.45
CA ALA A 55 -15.83 12.32 -5.07
C ALA A 55 -16.40 11.23 -6.00
N PRO A 56 -17.73 11.19 -6.20
CA PRO A 56 -18.35 10.34 -7.22
C PRO A 56 -17.73 10.54 -8.61
N SER A 57 -17.76 9.49 -9.44
CA SER A 57 -17.16 9.52 -10.77
C SER A 57 -17.67 10.70 -11.61
N ASN A 58 -16.75 11.54 -12.07
CA ASN A 58 -17.01 12.75 -12.84
C ASN A 58 -16.14 12.75 -14.11
N THR A 59 -16.37 13.69 -15.02
CA THR A 59 -15.66 13.72 -16.32
C THR A 59 -14.14 13.83 -16.15
N VAL A 60 -13.69 14.60 -15.15
CA VAL A 60 -12.25 14.80 -14.87
C VAL A 60 -11.64 13.52 -14.29
N SER A 61 -12.27 12.88 -13.31
CA SER A 61 -11.75 11.63 -12.74
C SER A 61 -11.83 10.45 -13.72
N LYS A 62 -12.75 10.47 -14.69
CA LYS A 62 -12.76 9.47 -15.78
C LYS A 62 -11.62 9.67 -16.78
N GLN A 63 -11.29 10.91 -17.13
CA GLN A 63 -10.26 11.21 -18.12
C GLN A 63 -8.84 11.19 -17.52
N TYR A 64 -8.70 11.64 -16.27
CA TYR A 64 -7.41 11.81 -15.59
C TYR A 64 -7.26 10.94 -14.34
N GLY A 65 -8.10 9.93 -14.16
CA GLY A 65 -8.10 9.06 -12.98
C GLY A 65 -6.73 8.48 -12.65
N LYS A 66 -5.96 8.08 -13.68
CA LYS A 66 -4.58 7.62 -13.49
C LYS A 66 -3.67 8.66 -12.82
N ALA A 67 -3.75 9.93 -13.21
CA ALA A 67 -2.93 10.99 -12.62
C ALA A 67 -3.36 11.30 -11.18
N VAL A 68 -4.67 11.22 -10.90
CA VAL A 68 -5.22 11.35 -9.53
C VAL A 68 -4.71 10.21 -8.65
N ASP A 69 -4.81 8.98 -9.14
CA ASP A 69 -4.38 7.77 -8.42
C ASP A 69 -2.87 7.76 -8.17
N ASP A 70 -2.06 8.13 -9.16
CA ASP A 70 -0.59 8.20 -9.04
C ASP A 70 -0.16 9.24 -7.99
N TRP A 71 -0.93 10.32 -7.78
CA TRP A 71 -0.67 11.33 -6.75
C TRP A 71 -1.12 10.90 -5.35
N ILE A 72 -2.25 10.19 -5.24
CA ILE A 72 -2.91 9.90 -3.95
C ILE A 72 -2.36 8.63 -3.30
N TYR A 73 -2.25 7.54 -4.06
CA TYR A 73 -1.91 6.24 -3.50
C TYR A 73 -0.47 6.04 -2.97
N PRO A 74 0.52 6.94 -3.16
CA PRO A 74 1.78 6.85 -2.43
C PRO A 74 1.61 7.05 -0.92
N GLU A 75 0.75 7.97 -0.49
CA GLU A 75 0.60 8.38 0.92
C GLU A 75 -0.77 8.04 1.52
N PHE A 76 -1.79 7.83 0.69
CA PHE A 76 -3.16 7.71 1.15
C PHE A 76 -3.90 6.55 0.46
N GLU A 77 -3.87 5.38 1.09
CA GLU A 77 -4.67 4.23 0.69
C GLU A 77 -5.97 4.19 1.50
N GLN A 78 -7.12 4.42 0.86
CA GLN A 78 -8.42 4.28 1.51
C GLN A 78 -8.95 2.85 1.39
N ASN A 79 -9.19 2.20 2.52
CA ASN A 79 -9.80 0.86 2.55
C ASN A 79 -10.97 0.83 3.53
N TRP A 80 -12.18 1.06 3.03
CA TRP A 80 -13.43 1.15 3.80
C TRP A 80 -14.11 -0.21 4.02
N LYS A 81 -13.34 -1.29 4.24
CA LYS A 81 -13.89 -2.65 4.39
C LYS A 81 -14.59 -2.90 5.75
N LEU A 82 -14.40 -2.04 6.77
CA LEU A 82 -14.87 -2.30 8.15
C LEU A 82 -16.30 -1.80 8.43
N PHE A 83 -16.82 -0.87 7.63
CA PHE A 83 -18.19 -0.32 7.78
C PHE A 83 -19.05 -0.50 6.53
N ALA A 84 -18.63 -1.36 5.60
CA ALA A 84 -19.46 -1.72 4.48
C ALA A 84 -20.75 -2.40 4.98
N PRO A 85 -21.93 -2.12 4.40
CA PRO A 85 -23.20 -2.76 4.78
C PRO A 85 -23.11 -4.29 4.83
N ASN A 86 -22.24 -4.87 4.00
CA ASN A 86 -21.86 -6.27 4.04
C ASN A 86 -20.35 -6.36 4.30
N PRO A 87 -19.89 -6.62 5.54
CA PRO A 87 -18.48 -6.88 5.80
C PRO A 87 -17.99 -8.09 4.98
N LEU A 88 -16.68 -8.26 4.83
CA LEU A 88 -16.12 -9.42 4.14
C LEU A 88 -16.58 -10.72 4.82
N GLN A 89 -17.53 -11.41 4.19
CA GLN A 89 -18.06 -12.70 4.63
C GLN A 89 -17.37 -13.85 3.89
N GLN A 90 -16.08 -13.70 3.61
CA GLN A 90 -15.31 -14.66 2.80
C GLN A 90 -13.96 -14.95 3.45
N ASN A 91 -13.59 -16.22 3.45
CA ASN A 91 -12.23 -16.68 3.69
C ASN A 91 -11.47 -16.67 2.37
N ILE A 92 -10.35 -15.96 2.33
CA ILE A 92 -9.46 -15.91 1.17
C ILE A 92 -8.12 -16.52 1.61
N ALA A 93 -7.80 -17.70 1.07
CA ALA A 93 -6.50 -18.33 1.26
C ALA A 93 -5.61 -18.07 0.03
N VAL A 94 -4.39 -17.59 0.25
CA VAL A 94 -3.38 -17.43 -0.80
C VAL A 94 -2.52 -18.68 -0.82
N GLN A 95 -2.51 -19.34 -1.97
CA GLN A 95 -1.78 -20.59 -2.18
C GLN A 95 -0.77 -20.42 -3.30
N ALA A 96 0.36 -21.11 -3.21
CA ALA A 96 1.41 -21.03 -4.20
C ALA A 96 1.99 -22.40 -4.54
N ARG A 97 2.51 -22.54 -5.74
CA ARG A 97 3.29 -23.70 -6.18
C ARG A 97 4.48 -23.25 -7.02
N ALA A 98 5.45 -24.13 -7.13
CA ALA A 98 6.68 -23.89 -7.86
C ALA A 98 6.90 -24.94 -8.96
N GLU A 99 7.55 -24.52 -10.03
CA GLU A 99 8.28 -25.40 -10.91
C GLU A 99 9.74 -25.38 -10.49
N ILE A 100 10.28 -26.56 -10.17
CA ILE A 100 11.63 -26.74 -9.68
C ILE A 100 12.47 -27.51 -10.70
N ARG A 101 13.73 -27.11 -10.84
CA ARG A 101 14.77 -27.89 -11.50
C ARG A 101 15.48 -28.72 -10.45
N THR A 102 15.39 -30.03 -10.60
CA THR A 102 16.05 -31.00 -9.72
C THR A 102 17.54 -31.07 -9.98
N LYS A 103 18.30 -31.58 -9.01
CA LYS A 103 19.75 -31.84 -9.14
C LYS A 103 20.09 -32.74 -10.34
N ASP A 104 19.17 -33.62 -10.72
CA ASP A 104 19.33 -34.57 -11.82
C ASP A 104 18.97 -33.93 -13.19
N GLY A 105 18.72 -32.61 -13.22
CA GLY A 105 18.41 -31.84 -14.42
C GLY A 105 16.93 -31.89 -14.85
N GLY A 106 16.11 -32.75 -14.23
CA GLY A 106 14.68 -32.86 -14.50
C GLY A 106 13.89 -31.67 -13.95
N VAL A 107 12.76 -31.36 -14.59
CA VAL A 107 11.81 -30.32 -14.15
C VAL A 107 10.60 -31.00 -13.50
N SER A 108 10.18 -30.51 -12.33
CA SER A 108 9.00 -31.01 -11.62
C SER A 108 8.17 -29.86 -11.08
N THR A 109 6.84 -30.04 -11.02
CA THR A 109 5.92 -29.06 -10.44
C THR A 109 5.48 -29.53 -9.06
N THR A 110 5.58 -28.66 -8.06
CA THR A 110 5.12 -28.95 -6.70
C THR A 110 3.59 -28.95 -6.62
N GLY A 111 3.07 -29.51 -5.53
CA GLY A 111 1.69 -29.27 -5.11
C GLY A 111 1.45 -27.80 -4.74
N TRP A 112 0.18 -27.46 -4.52
CA TRP A 112 -0.21 -26.17 -3.95
C TRP A 112 0.05 -26.18 -2.44
N THR A 113 0.88 -25.24 -1.99
CA THR A 113 1.11 -24.93 -0.58
C THR A 113 0.19 -23.79 -0.17
N ASP A 114 -0.47 -23.92 0.98
CA ASP A 114 -1.34 -22.87 1.53
C ASP A 114 -0.54 -21.94 2.44
N LEU A 115 -0.07 -20.83 1.88
CA LEU A 115 0.74 -19.85 2.59
C LEU A 115 -0.06 -19.13 3.68
N SER A 116 -1.37 -18.99 3.49
CA SER A 116 -2.26 -18.39 4.51
C SER A 116 -2.47 -19.33 5.69
N ALA A 117 -2.55 -20.64 5.46
CA ALA A 117 -2.60 -21.62 6.54
C ALA A 117 -1.29 -21.66 7.34
N GLU A 118 -0.14 -21.51 6.69
CA GLU A 118 1.16 -21.40 7.37
C GLU A 118 1.22 -20.15 8.28
N ASP A 119 0.80 -18.98 7.78
CA ASP A 119 0.70 -17.76 8.59
C ASP A 119 -0.27 -17.96 9.77
N GLY A 120 -1.45 -18.53 9.51
CA GLY A 120 -2.43 -18.82 10.56
C GLY A 120 -1.89 -19.75 11.66
N ALA A 121 -1.13 -20.78 11.28
CA ALA A 121 -0.51 -21.71 12.21
C ALA A 121 0.59 -21.02 13.06
N ALA A 122 1.39 -20.13 12.47
CA ALA A 122 2.41 -19.36 13.17
C ALA A 122 1.83 -18.36 14.19
N LEU A 123 0.62 -17.85 13.92
CA LEU A 123 -0.10 -16.95 14.80
C LEU A 123 -0.85 -17.69 15.93
N HIS A 124 -1.19 -18.95 15.73
CA HIS A 124 -2.01 -19.70 16.68
C HIS A 124 -1.29 -19.88 18.03
N GLY A 125 -1.86 -19.32 19.09
CA GLY A 125 -1.29 -19.36 20.45
C GLY A 125 -0.14 -18.36 20.69
N ASN A 126 0.20 -17.52 19.71
CA ASN A 126 1.20 -16.47 19.89
C ASN A 126 0.55 -15.23 20.55
N ILE A 127 0.94 -14.92 21.78
CA ILE A 127 0.39 -13.79 22.55
C ILE A 127 0.92 -12.43 22.10
N LEU A 128 2.06 -12.39 21.38
CA LEU A 128 2.69 -11.17 20.91
C LEU A 128 3.18 -11.36 19.45
N PRO A 129 2.28 -11.64 18.49
CA PRO A 129 2.70 -11.88 17.13
C PRO A 129 3.18 -10.58 16.46
N SER A 130 4.20 -10.68 15.62
CA SER A 130 4.66 -9.55 14.81
C SER A 130 3.57 -9.08 13.86
N HIS A 131 3.48 -7.77 13.60
CA HIS A 131 2.57 -7.25 12.58
C HIS A 131 2.92 -7.74 11.18
N VAL A 132 4.19 -8.05 10.93
CA VAL A 132 4.65 -8.62 9.64
C VAL A 132 4.05 -10.02 9.48
N ASP A 133 4.25 -10.90 10.45
CA ASP A 133 3.71 -12.27 10.42
C ASP A 133 2.18 -12.29 10.28
N GLN A 134 1.50 -11.32 10.87
CA GLN A 134 0.04 -11.21 10.79
C GLN A 134 -0.47 -10.70 9.43
N ASN A 135 0.28 -9.83 8.76
CA ASN A 135 -0.30 -8.98 7.71
C ASN A 135 0.46 -8.99 6.39
N GLU A 136 1.70 -9.50 6.31
CA GLU A 136 2.52 -9.42 5.10
C GLU A 136 1.77 -10.00 3.88
N LEU A 137 1.41 -11.28 3.94
CA LEU A 137 0.77 -11.96 2.83
C LEU A 137 -0.61 -11.36 2.51
N ARG A 138 -1.38 -11.03 3.54
CA ARG A 138 -2.71 -10.41 3.39
C ARG A 138 -2.61 -9.05 2.69
N ARG A 139 -1.67 -8.20 3.13
CA ARG A 139 -1.43 -6.87 2.54
C ARG A 139 -0.89 -6.98 1.13
N ALA A 140 -0.01 -7.93 0.86
CA ALA A 140 0.49 -8.20 -0.49
C ALA A 140 -0.64 -8.60 -1.44
N TRP A 141 -1.54 -9.48 -1.00
CA TRP A 141 -2.70 -9.90 -1.78
C TRP A 141 -3.73 -8.79 -2.00
N ASP A 142 -4.05 -8.02 -0.95
CA ASP A 142 -4.90 -6.83 -1.06
C ASP A 142 -4.31 -5.83 -2.07
N PHE A 143 -3.00 -5.55 -1.99
CA PHE A 143 -2.32 -4.64 -2.93
C PHE A 143 -2.40 -5.15 -4.37
N TYR A 144 -2.12 -6.44 -4.61
CA TYR A 144 -2.21 -7.03 -5.95
C TYR A 144 -3.61 -6.96 -6.53
N THR A 145 -4.63 -7.34 -5.75
CA THR A 145 -6.02 -7.34 -6.22
C THR A 145 -6.55 -5.94 -6.49
N ASN A 146 -6.17 -4.94 -5.67
CA ASN A 146 -6.48 -3.54 -5.93
C ASN A 146 -5.78 -2.99 -7.17
N ALA A 147 -4.54 -3.41 -7.41
CA ALA A 147 -3.80 -3.01 -8.61
C ALA A 147 -4.27 -3.73 -9.89
N HIS A 148 -4.92 -4.91 -9.77
CA HIS A 148 -5.36 -5.74 -10.89
C HIS A 148 -6.89 -6.03 -10.85
N PRO A 149 -7.74 -5.02 -11.07
CA PRO A 149 -9.19 -5.16 -10.98
C PRO A 149 -9.81 -6.04 -12.07
N ASN A 150 -9.19 -6.13 -13.26
CA ASN A 150 -9.70 -6.89 -14.41
C ASN A 150 -8.77 -8.06 -14.76
N ASP A 151 -9.17 -9.31 -14.49
CA ASP A 151 -8.54 -10.55 -14.99
C ASP A 151 -7.01 -10.61 -14.98
N ASN A 152 -6.37 -10.13 -13.91
CA ASN A 152 -4.91 -10.08 -13.75
C ASN A 152 -4.18 -9.23 -14.80
N GLN A 153 -4.90 -8.38 -15.53
CA GLN A 153 -4.35 -7.44 -16.49
C GLN A 153 -4.44 -6.04 -15.91
N ALA A 154 -3.30 -5.52 -15.46
CA ALA A 154 -3.15 -4.11 -15.16
C ALA A 154 -1.74 -3.68 -15.53
N GLY A 155 -1.64 -2.49 -16.11
CA GLY A 155 -0.35 -1.91 -16.49
C GLY A 155 0.02 -0.77 -15.54
N GLY A 156 1.33 -0.54 -15.40
CA GLY A 156 1.88 0.61 -14.69
C GLY A 156 2.52 0.25 -13.35
N LEU A 157 3.14 1.27 -12.74
CA LEU A 157 4.06 1.09 -11.62
C LEU A 157 3.48 0.31 -10.43
N ARG A 158 2.22 0.56 -10.05
CA ARG A 158 1.57 -0.13 -8.93
C ARG A 158 1.34 -1.61 -9.22
N ALA A 159 0.90 -1.95 -10.44
CA ALA A 159 0.73 -3.33 -10.87
C ALA A 159 2.07 -4.07 -10.80
N ASP A 160 3.12 -3.51 -11.42
CA ASP A 160 4.47 -4.08 -11.41
C ASP A 160 5.05 -4.26 -10.00
N LEU A 161 4.84 -3.27 -9.11
CA LEU A 161 5.30 -3.35 -7.73
C LEU A 161 4.56 -4.43 -6.94
N SER A 162 3.24 -4.53 -7.10
CA SER A 162 2.44 -5.55 -6.42
C SER A 162 2.79 -6.96 -6.87
N GLU A 163 3.05 -7.17 -8.17
CA GLU A 163 3.56 -8.44 -8.70
C GLU A 163 4.90 -8.80 -8.10
N ARG A 164 5.88 -7.89 -8.18
CA ARG A 164 7.22 -8.11 -7.59
C ARG A 164 7.15 -8.44 -6.11
N TYR A 165 6.26 -7.79 -5.37
CA TYR A 165 6.11 -8.01 -3.95
C TYR A 165 5.59 -9.43 -3.64
N ILE A 166 4.50 -9.86 -4.30
CA ILE A 166 3.99 -11.25 -4.14
C ILE A 166 5.05 -12.27 -4.58
N ARG A 167 5.70 -12.07 -5.73
CA ARG A 167 6.73 -13.00 -6.21
C ARG A 167 7.84 -13.19 -5.20
N ARG A 168 8.34 -12.10 -4.60
CA ARG A 168 9.39 -12.17 -3.56
C ARG A 168 8.94 -12.96 -2.34
N ILE A 169 7.74 -12.69 -1.81
CA ILE A 169 7.19 -13.43 -0.67
C ILE A 169 7.14 -14.93 -1.00
N VAL A 170 6.59 -15.28 -2.16
CA VAL A 170 6.41 -16.68 -2.58
C VAL A 170 7.75 -17.37 -2.82
N VAL A 171 8.73 -16.72 -3.46
CA VAL A 171 10.07 -17.27 -3.69
C VAL A 171 10.80 -17.48 -2.36
N MET A 172 10.67 -16.54 -1.41
CA MET A 172 11.26 -16.70 -0.07
C MET A 172 10.64 -17.90 0.66
N ARG A 173 9.31 -18.04 0.64
CA ARG A 173 8.60 -19.09 1.39
C ARG A 173 8.71 -20.48 0.74
N LEU A 174 8.62 -20.57 -0.59
CA LEU A 174 8.75 -21.86 -1.30
C LEU A 174 10.18 -22.26 -1.61
N GLY A 175 11.16 -21.35 -1.48
CA GLY A 175 12.54 -21.58 -1.91
C GLY A 175 13.33 -22.53 -1.01
N ASP A 176 13.09 -22.50 0.30
CA ASP A 176 13.94 -23.20 1.28
C ASP A 176 13.92 -24.73 1.16
N GLY A 177 12.73 -25.32 0.94
CA GLY A 177 12.58 -26.76 0.77
C GLY A 177 13.36 -27.29 -0.46
N PRO A 178 13.07 -26.80 -1.68
CA PRO A 178 13.81 -27.13 -2.89
C PRO A 178 15.32 -26.91 -2.74
N LYS A 179 15.76 -25.79 -2.16
CA LYS A 179 17.19 -25.51 -1.94
C LYS A 179 17.86 -26.58 -1.06
N LYS A 180 17.24 -26.96 0.06
CA LYS A 180 17.73 -28.02 0.95
C LYS A 180 17.82 -29.37 0.23
N ALA A 181 16.99 -29.60 -0.78
CA ALA A 181 17.01 -30.78 -1.64
C ALA A 181 17.94 -30.65 -2.87
N GLY A 182 18.73 -29.58 -2.98
CA GLY A 182 19.62 -29.31 -4.12
C GLY A 182 18.89 -28.96 -5.43
N SER A 183 17.65 -28.49 -5.32
CA SER A 183 16.80 -28.08 -6.45
C SER A 183 16.62 -26.55 -6.48
N THR A 184 16.36 -25.98 -7.65
CA THR A 184 16.14 -24.53 -7.83
C THR A 184 14.73 -24.23 -8.28
N VAL A 185 14.12 -23.18 -7.73
CA VAL A 185 12.82 -22.67 -8.20
C VAL A 185 13.04 -21.85 -9.47
N GLU A 186 12.39 -22.28 -10.56
CA GLU A 186 12.48 -21.64 -11.89
C GLU A 186 11.28 -20.76 -12.17
N ARG A 187 10.08 -21.25 -11.85
CA ARG A 187 8.82 -20.53 -12.02
C ARG A 187 7.93 -20.72 -10.79
N ILE A 188 7.06 -19.76 -10.54
CA ILE A 188 6.06 -19.84 -9.50
C ILE A 188 4.67 -19.55 -10.06
N GLN A 189 3.66 -20.11 -9.41
CA GLN A 189 2.27 -19.78 -9.66
C GLN A 189 1.57 -19.54 -8.34
N VAL A 190 0.71 -18.54 -8.32
CA VAL A 190 -0.07 -18.15 -7.15
C VAL A 190 -1.54 -18.25 -7.49
N ARG A 191 -2.36 -18.61 -6.51
CA ARG A 191 -3.81 -18.53 -6.60
C ARG A 191 -4.40 -18.05 -5.30
N SER A 192 -5.59 -17.46 -5.37
CA SER A 192 -6.47 -17.44 -4.20
C SER A 192 -7.49 -18.56 -4.27
N ALA A 193 -7.83 -19.09 -3.11
CA ALA A 193 -8.95 -19.98 -2.86
C ALA A 193 -9.93 -19.22 -1.94
N THR A 194 -11.05 -18.79 -2.51
CA THR A 194 -12.03 -17.95 -1.82
C THR A 194 -13.31 -18.72 -1.57
N ALA A 195 -13.72 -18.81 -0.30
CA ALA A 195 -14.96 -19.46 0.10
C ALA A 195 -15.75 -18.54 1.04
N SER A 196 -17.07 -18.46 0.84
CA SER A 196 -17.93 -17.71 1.76
C SER A 196 -17.95 -18.36 3.15
N LEU A 197 -18.03 -17.53 4.18
CA LEU A 197 -18.24 -17.99 5.55
C LEU A 197 -19.62 -18.64 5.66
N LYS A 198 -19.67 -19.77 6.37
CA LYS A 198 -20.93 -20.46 6.63
C LYS A 198 -21.83 -19.56 7.46
N ALA A 199 -23.11 -19.50 7.09
CA ALA A 199 -24.12 -18.84 7.91
C ALA A 199 -24.13 -19.45 9.33
N PRO A 200 -24.23 -18.61 10.38
CA PRO A 200 -24.27 -19.10 11.74
C PRO A 200 -25.54 -19.95 11.98
N PRO A 201 -25.55 -20.87 12.96
CA PRO A 201 -26.67 -21.80 13.16
C PRO A 201 -28.04 -21.14 13.39
N TRP A 202 -28.05 -19.89 13.83
CA TRP A 202 -29.25 -19.08 14.09
C TRP A 202 -29.75 -18.31 12.86
N SER A 203 -29.03 -18.33 11.73
CA SER A 203 -29.45 -17.68 10.48
C SER A 203 -30.12 -18.69 9.53
N HIS A 204 -31.16 -18.24 8.84
CA HIS A 204 -31.83 -19.00 7.78
C HIS A 204 -31.28 -18.70 6.38
N GLU A 205 -30.25 -17.86 6.28
CA GLU A 205 -29.62 -17.47 5.03
C GLU A 205 -28.90 -18.65 4.38
N LYS A 206 -29.16 -18.86 3.08
CA LYS A 206 -28.47 -19.89 2.29
C LYS A 206 -27.31 -19.24 1.56
N ILE A 207 -26.11 -19.43 2.10
CA ILE A 207 -24.87 -18.94 1.52
C ILE A 207 -24.17 -20.10 0.82
N ASP A 208 -23.76 -19.90 -0.44
CA ASP A 208 -22.90 -20.85 -1.14
C ASP A 208 -21.48 -20.76 -0.57
N THR A 209 -21.04 -21.85 0.08
CA THR A 209 -19.71 -21.99 0.67
C THR A 209 -18.72 -22.69 -0.27
N GLY A 210 -19.07 -22.85 -1.54
CA GLY A 210 -18.17 -23.36 -2.57
C GLY A 210 -16.89 -22.54 -2.69
N THR A 211 -15.78 -23.19 -2.96
CA THR A 211 -14.48 -22.53 -3.15
C THR A 211 -14.30 -22.11 -4.60
N SER A 212 -14.19 -20.81 -4.82
CA SER A 212 -13.78 -20.24 -6.11
C SER A 212 -12.28 -20.01 -6.13
N TYR A 213 -11.64 -20.21 -7.30
CA TYR A 213 -10.20 -20.03 -7.45
C TYR A 213 -9.90 -18.94 -8.47
N ARG A 214 -9.07 -17.97 -8.08
CA ARG A 214 -8.42 -17.02 -9.01
C ARG A 214 -6.96 -17.42 -9.15
N VAL A 215 -6.62 -18.05 -10.27
CA VAL A 215 -5.27 -18.53 -10.57
C VAL A 215 -4.54 -17.47 -11.39
N LEU A 216 -3.34 -17.09 -10.94
CA LEU A 216 -2.48 -16.13 -11.64
C LEU A 216 -1.66 -16.84 -12.73
N PRO A 217 -1.16 -16.11 -13.74
CA PRO A 217 -0.24 -16.69 -14.70
C PRO A 217 1.04 -17.19 -14.01
N TRP A 218 1.76 -18.09 -14.70
CA TRP A 218 3.08 -18.49 -14.26
C TRP A 218 4.05 -17.32 -14.38
N TRP A 219 4.84 -17.08 -13.33
CA TRP A 219 5.91 -16.09 -13.34
C TRP A 219 7.26 -16.77 -13.26
N THR A 220 8.17 -16.37 -14.16
CA THR A 220 9.57 -16.76 -14.09
C THR A 220 10.25 -16.06 -12.92
N VAL A 221 10.97 -16.83 -12.09
CA VAL A 221 11.75 -16.29 -10.98
C VAL A 221 13.01 -15.64 -11.54
N VAL A 222 13.20 -14.36 -11.26
CA VAL A 222 14.42 -13.63 -11.66
C VAL A 222 15.34 -13.43 -10.45
N PRO A 223 16.64 -13.12 -10.64
CA PRO A 223 17.57 -12.90 -9.52
C PRO A 223 17.11 -11.81 -8.53
N ALA A 224 16.37 -10.81 -9.02
CA ALA A 224 15.80 -9.76 -8.18
C ALA A 224 14.69 -10.26 -7.23
N ASP A 225 14.12 -11.44 -7.47
CA ASP A 225 13.11 -12.05 -6.60
C ASP A 225 13.73 -12.86 -5.44
N ARG A 226 15.03 -13.13 -5.52
CA ARG A 226 15.78 -13.89 -4.51
C ARG A 226 16.39 -12.95 -3.46
N THR A 227 16.61 -13.48 -2.26
CA THR A 227 17.26 -12.73 -1.17
C THR A 227 18.72 -12.46 -1.54
N GLU A 228 19.35 -11.45 -0.92
CA GLU A 228 20.75 -11.11 -1.22
C GLU A 228 21.74 -12.25 -0.91
N ALA A 229 21.41 -13.14 0.01
CA ALA A 229 22.20 -14.34 0.29
C ALA A 229 22.16 -15.37 -0.87
N ASP A 230 21.21 -15.23 -1.79
CA ASP A 230 20.95 -16.16 -2.90
C ASP A 230 21.24 -15.55 -4.29
N ARG A 231 21.76 -14.32 -4.36
CA ARG A 231 22.18 -13.65 -5.61
C ARG A 231 23.64 -13.97 -5.91
#